data_AF-A0A857AA67-F1
#
_entry.id   AF-A0A857AA67-F1
#
_cell.length_a   1.000
_cell.length_b   1.000
_cell.length_c   1.000
_cell.angle_alpha   90.00
_cell.angle_beta   90.00
_cell.angle_gamma   90.00
#
_symmetry.space_group_name_H-M   'P 1'
#
loop_
_entity.id
_entity.type
_entity.pdbx_description
1 polymer ?
#
loop_
_entity_poly.entity_id
_entity_poly.type
_entity_poly.pdbx_seq_one_letter_code
_entity_poly.pdbx_strand_id
1 'polypeptide(L)'
;MPNAALSYGYAILLSECVGALHAAGLEPTLGIAHAPTDKRPSLALDLMEQLRPLLVDQTVMALLRTRKLRPEHGVVEAEAGGVWLGADGKKILVDAYEAACQRSVTGALPGYSGSWPRHIAHSAQMLARAIDEPDYPWSGVAWR
;
A
#
# COMPACT_ATOMS: atom_id res chain seq x y z
N MET A 1 17.36 7.07 -4.77
CA MET A 1 16.53 6.31 -5.73
C MET A 1 15.66 5.25 -5.03
N PRO A 2 16.17 4.30 -4.22
CA PRO A 2 15.31 3.30 -3.55
C PRO A 2 14.18 3.91 -2.72
N ASN A 3 14.50 4.93 -1.90
CA ASN A 3 13.49 5.66 -1.13
C ASN A 3 12.45 6.35 -2.03
N ALA A 4 12.87 6.91 -3.17
CA ALA A 4 11.95 7.53 -4.11
C ALA A 4 10.96 6.50 -4.71
N ALA A 5 11.44 5.28 -4.99
CA ALA A 5 10.59 4.18 -5.45
C ALA A 5 9.61 3.71 -4.37
N LEU A 6 10.09 3.53 -3.13
CA LEU A 6 9.23 3.17 -2.00
C LEU A 6 8.16 4.24 -1.74
N SER A 7 8.57 5.51 -1.65
CA SER A 7 7.64 6.63 -1.45
C SER A 7 6.58 6.70 -2.56
N TYR A 8 6.96 6.49 -3.82
CA TYR A 8 6.01 6.48 -4.93
C TYR A 8 5.06 5.27 -4.85
N GLY A 9 5.56 4.08 -4.55
CA GLY A 9 4.74 2.88 -4.37
C GLY A 9 3.77 3.00 -3.18
N TYR A 10 4.21 3.57 -2.06
CA TYR A 10 3.33 3.85 -0.92
C TYR A 10 2.27 4.89 -1.23
N ALA A 11 2.57 5.89 -2.07
CA ALA A 11 1.55 6.85 -2.51
C ALA A 11 0.44 6.19 -3.33
N ILE A 12 0.78 5.24 -4.22
CA ILE A 12 -0.19 4.42 -4.96
C ILE A 12 -1.03 3.60 -3.99
N LEU A 13 -0.38 2.83 -3.11
CA LEU A 13 -1.06 1.97 -2.14
C LEU A 13 -1.97 2.77 -1.19
N LEU A 14 -1.54 3.95 -0.75
CA LEU A 14 -2.35 4.84 0.07
C LEU A 14 -3.64 5.25 -0.65
N SER A 15 -3.55 5.59 -1.95
CA SER A 15 -4.73 5.92 -2.76
C SER A 15 -5.71 4.74 -2.85
N GLU A 16 -5.21 3.51 -2.99
CA GLU A 16 -6.06 2.31 -2.99
C GLU A 16 -6.74 2.10 -1.63
N CYS A 17 -6.01 2.28 -0.52
CA CYS A 17 -6.56 2.15 0.83
C CYS A 17 -7.64 3.21 1.11
N VAL A 18 -7.41 4.46 0.70
CA VAL A 18 -8.43 5.53 0.79
C VAL A 18 -9.69 5.14 0.02
N GLY A 19 -9.55 4.67 -1.22
CA GLY A 19 -10.68 4.22 -2.04
C GLY A 19 -11.45 3.06 -1.41
N ALA A 20 -10.73 2.08 -0.85
CA ALA A 20 -11.33 0.93 -0.18
C ALA A 20 -12.09 1.31 1.10
N LEU A 21 -11.56 2.25 1.89
CA LEU A 21 -12.24 2.75 3.09
C LEU A 21 -13.53 3.49 2.74
N HIS A 22 -13.49 4.39 1.76
CA HIS A 22 -14.71 5.05 1.28
C HIS A 22 -15.75 4.05 0.77
N ALA A 23 -15.33 3.03 0.01
CA ALA A 23 -16.22 1.99 -0.48
C ALA A 23 -16.82 1.13 0.65
N ALA A 24 -16.13 1.02 1.79
CA ALA A 24 -16.62 0.37 3.01
C ALA A 24 -17.47 1.30 3.91
N GLY A 25 -17.68 2.56 3.51
CA GLY A 25 -18.43 3.55 4.29
C GLY A 25 -17.66 4.18 5.46
N LEU A 26 -16.33 4.06 5.47
CA LEU A 26 -15.46 4.60 6.52
C LEU A 26 -14.87 5.96 6.12
N GLU A 27 -14.73 6.85 7.10
CA GLU A 27 -14.04 8.14 6.97
C GLU A 27 -12.51 7.96 7.11
N PRO A 28 -11.72 8.16 6.04
CA PRO A 28 -10.29 7.85 6.04
C PRO A 28 -9.45 8.71 6.99
N THR A 29 -9.94 9.86 7.45
CA THR A 29 -9.19 10.75 8.35
C THR A 29 -9.23 10.30 9.82
N LEU A 30 -10.16 9.43 10.20
CA LEU A 30 -10.36 8.95 11.57
C LEU A 30 -9.46 7.74 11.89
N GLY A 31 -8.16 7.98 12.05
CA GLY A 31 -7.20 6.94 12.39
C GLY A 31 -7.36 6.38 13.81
N ILE A 32 -6.93 5.13 13.98
CA ILE A 32 -6.89 4.38 15.24
C ILE A 32 -5.48 4.42 15.84
N ALA A 33 -4.45 4.03 15.06
CA ALA A 33 -3.06 4.06 15.51
C ALA A 33 -2.38 5.37 15.12
N HIS A 34 -2.63 5.84 13.91
CA HIS A 34 -2.25 7.16 13.47
C HIS A 34 -3.24 8.21 13.99
N ALA A 35 -2.74 9.23 14.70
CA ALA A 35 -3.58 10.30 15.23
C ALA A 35 -4.51 10.91 14.13
N PRO A 36 -5.82 11.05 14.39
CA PRO A 36 -6.73 11.71 13.46
C PRO A 36 -6.31 13.16 13.18
N THR A 37 -6.33 13.55 11.91
CA THR A 37 -6.11 14.94 11.48
C THR A 37 -6.88 15.22 10.21
N ASP A 38 -7.41 16.43 10.03
CA ASP A 38 -8.13 16.81 8.80
C ASP A 38 -7.23 16.90 7.56
N LYS A 39 -5.91 16.80 7.74
CA LYS A 39 -4.91 17.00 6.68
C LYS A 39 -4.34 15.71 6.11
N ARG A 40 -4.72 14.56 6.66
CA ARG A 40 -4.13 13.26 6.31
C ARG A 40 -5.15 12.13 6.48
N PRO A 41 -5.20 11.15 5.56
CA PRO A 41 -6.04 9.99 5.71
C PRO A 41 -5.43 8.98 6.71
N SER A 42 -5.49 9.30 8.01
CA SER A 42 -4.85 8.52 9.07
C SER A 42 -5.35 7.07 9.15
N LEU A 43 -6.63 6.80 8.93
CA LEU A 43 -7.15 5.42 8.88
C LEU A 43 -6.66 4.65 7.66
N ALA A 44 -6.48 5.34 6.52
CA ALA A 44 -5.90 4.70 5.34
C ALA A 44 -4.43 4.33 5.57
N LEU A 45 -3.69 5.13 6.35
CA LEU A 45 -2.34 4.79 6.78
C LEU A 45 -2.33 3.56 7.70
N ASP A 46 -3.27 3.49 8.66
CA ASP A 46 -3.41 2.32 9.52
C ASP A 46 -3.69 1.04 8.71
N LEU A 47 -4.64 1.11 7.77
CA LEU A 47 -4.95 0.00 6.88
C LEU A 47 -3.76 -0.39 5.99
N MET A 48 -3.01 0.61 5.52
CA MET A 48 -1.86 0.41 4.65
C MET A 48 -0.73 -0.37 5.33
N GLU A 49 -0.52 -0.21 6.65
CA GLU A 49 0.66 -0.78 7.35
C GLU A 49 0.84 -2.28 7.11
N GLN A 50 -0.24 -3.07 7.16
CA GLN A 50 -0.19 -4.52 6.95
C GLN A 50 0.13 -4.94 5.50
N LEU A 51 0.06 -4.01 4.54
CA LEU A 51 0.20 -4.26 3.11
C LEU A 51 1.58 -3.80 2.57
N ARG A 52 2.22 -2.84 3.23
CA ARG A 52 3.50 -2.24 2.78
C ARG A 52 4.57 -3.29 2.50
N PRO A 53 4.85 -4.25 3.41
CA PRO A 53 5.92 -5.22 3.18
C PRO A 53 5.59 -6.19 2.03
N LEU A 54 4.32 -6.56 1.89
CA LEU A 54 3.88 -7.65 1.01
C LEU A 54 3.68 -7.20 -0.43
N LEU A 55 3.31 -5.94 -0.64
CA LEU A 55 3.04 -5.41 -1.96
C LEU A 55 4.13 -4.45 -2.42
N VAL A 56 4.33 -3.34 -1.72
CA VAL A 56 5.25 -2.29 -2.17
C VAL A 56 6.71 -2.71 -1.98
N ASP A 57 7.09 -3.12 -0.77
CA ASP A 57 8.49 -3.39 -0.45
C ASP A 57 9.01 -4.59 -1.26
N GLN A 58 8.24 -5.68 -1.32
CA GLN A 58 8.59 -6.84 -2.15
C GLN A 58 8.73 -6.47 -3.63
N THR A 59 7.84 -5.64 -4.17
CA THR A 59 7.91 -5.19 -5.57
C THR A 59 9.16 -4.37 -5.81
N VAL A 60 9.43 -3.36 -4.99
CA VAL A 60 10.61 -2.50 -5.13
C VAL A 60 11.89 -3.30 -4.95
N MET A 61 11.97 -4.17 -3.94
CA MET A 61 13.13 -5.03 -3.69
C MET A 61 13.37 -5.99 -4.85
N ALA A 62 12.32 -6.56 -5.45
CA ALA A 62 12.46 -7.41 -6.63
C ALA A 62 13.00 -6.64 -7.84
N LEU A 63 12.52 -5.42 -8.09
CA LEU A 63 13.00 -4.56 -9.16
C LEU A 63 14.46 -4.15 -8.99
N LEU A 64 14.88 -3.85 -7.76
CA LEU A 64 16.27 -3.53 -7.43
C LEU A 64 17.19 -4.76 -7.61
N ARG A 65 16.78 -5.92 -7.07
CA ARG A 65 17.54 -7.17 -7.18
C ARG A 65 17.72 -7.62 -8.63
N THR A 66 16.70 -7.41 -9.46
CA THR A 66 16.73 -7.74 -10.90
C THR A 66 17.34 -6.64 -11.77
N ARG A 67 17.82 -5.53 -11.16
CA ARG A 67 18.38 -4.35 -11.85
C ARG A 67 17.45 -3.72 -12.88
N LYS A 68 16.14 -3.94 -12.75
CA LYS A 68 15.13 -3.23 -13.55
C LYS A 68 15.02 -1.78 -13.09
N LEU A 69 15.02 -1.53 -11.79
CA LEU A 69 15.27 -0.20 -11.22
C LEU A 69 16.77 -0.04 -10.94
N ARG A 70 17.29 1.11 -11.36
CA ARG A 70 18.72 1.49 -11.34
C ARG A 70 18.87 2.96 -10.95
N PRO A 71 20.05 3.39 -10.44
CA PRO A 71 20.26 4.78 -10.02
C PRO A 71 19.89 5.83 -11.07
N GLU A 72 20.10 5.53 -12.36
CA GLU A 72 19.75 6.40 -13.50
C GLU A 72 18.26 6.74 -13.62
N HIS A 73 17.38 5.96 -12.99
CA HIS A 73 15.94 6.28 -12.94
C HIS A 73 15.58 7.27 -11.82
N GLY A 74 16.55 7.70 -11.02
CA GLY A 74 16.39 8.77 -10.03
C GLY A 74 16.83 10.11 -10.60
N VAL A 75 16.08 11.16 -10.27
CA VAL A 75 16.42 12.55 -10.63
C VAL A 75 16.72 13.30 -9.34
N VAL A 76 17.93 13.84 -9.21
CA VAL A 76 18.32 14.63 -8.04
C VAL A 76 17.69 16.01 -8.14
N GLU A 77 17.02 16.43 -7.07
CA GLU A 77 16.49 17.77 -6.91
C GLU A 77 17.62 18.75 -6.61
N ALA A 78 17.77 19.77 -7.46
CA ALA A 78 18.91 20.69 -7.40
C ALA A 78 18.99 21.52 -6.12
N GLU A 79 17.84 21.87 -5.53
CA GLU A 79 17.77 22.82 -4.41
C GLU A 79 17.75 22.13 -3.04
N ALA A 80 16.96 21.06 -2.88
CA ALA A 80 16.77 20.39 -1.60
C ALA A 80 17.62 19.11 -1.44
N GLY A 81 18.33 18.67 -2.48
CA GLY A 81 19.14 17.45 -2.45
C GLY A 81 18.33 16.14 -2.38
N GLY A 82 16.99 16.23 -2.51
CA GLY A 82 16.10 15.08 -2.61
C GLY A 82 16.30 14.27 -3.89
N VAL A 83 15.71 13.08 -3.96
CA VAL A 83 15.70 12.28 -5.19
C VAL A 83 14.27 11.97 -5.58
N TRP A 84 13.87 12.43 -6.76
CA TRP A 84 12.63 12.07 -7.41
C TRP A 84 12.78 10.77 -8.19
N LEU A 85 11.68 10.02 -8.33
CA LEU A 85 11.62 8.93 -9.29
C LEU A 85 11.30 9.52 -10.67
N GLY A 86 12.20 9.33 -11.64
CA GLY A 86 12.02 9.76 -13.02
C GLY A 86 10.88 9.04 -13.73
N ALA A 87 10.48 9.53 -14.91
CA ALA A 87 9.35 8.99 -15.66
C ALA A 87 9.52 7.49 -16.00
N ASP A 88 10.70 7.08 -16.47
CA ASP A 88 10.98 5.68 -16.77
C ASP A 88 10.95 4.81 -15.52
N GLY A 89 11.48 5.31 -14.40
CA GLY A 89 11.42 4.63 -13.11
C GLY A 89 9.99 4.45 -12.60
N LYS A 90 9.14 5.47 -12.75
CA LYS A 90 7.71 5.40 -12.43
C LYS A 90 7.02 4.36 -13.29
N LYS A 91 7.26 4.36 -14.60
CA LYS A 91 6.68 3.36 -15.51
C LYS A 91 7.06 1.93 -15.10
N ILE A 92 8.34 1.67 -14.87
CA ILE A 92 8.84 0.36 -14.43
C ILE A 92 8.18 -0.08 -13.11
N LEU A 93 8.07 0.84 -12.16
CA LEU A 93 7.46 0.56 -10.86
C LEU A 93 5.96 0.28 -10.97
N VAL A 94 5.21 1.11 -11.70
CA VAL A 94 3.77 0.95 -11.91
C VAL A 94 3.47 -0.36 -12.63
N ASP A 95 4.17 -0.65 -13.74
CA ASP A 95 3.97 -1.89 -14.50
C ASP A 95 4.22 -3.13 -13.61
N ALA A 96 5.21 -3.07 -12.71
CA ALA A 96 5.49 -4.16 -11.78
C ALA A 96 4.50 -4.25 -10.61
N TYR A 97 4.05 -3.11 -10.08
CA TYR A 97 3.04 -3.03 -9.02
C TYR A 97 1.71 -3.60 -9.50
N GLU A 98 1.25 -3.20 -10.68
CA GLU A 98 0.04 -3.73 -11.31
C GLU A 98 0.14 -5.25 -11.55
N ALA A 99 1.29 -5.70 -12.05
CA ALA A 99 1.54 -7.13 -12.24
C ALA A 99 1.57 -7.91 -10.90
N ALA A 100 2.03 -7.29 -9.81
CA ALA A 100 1.94 -7.87 -8.47
C ALA A 100 0.49 -7.92 -7.99
N CYS A 101 -0.28 -6.85 -8.19
CA CYS A 101 -1.69 -6.76 -7.84
C CYS A 101 -2.56 -7.82 -8.53
N GLN A 102 -2.27 -8.15 -9.79
CA GLN A 102 -3.02 -9.16 -10.55
C GLN A 102 -2.81 -10.60 -10.09
N ARG A 103 -1.76 -10.88 -9.31
CA ARG A 103 -1.50 -12.24 -8.80
C ARG A 103 -2.51 -12.59 -7.73
N SER A 104 -3.02 -13.82 -7.78
CA SER A 104 -3.82 -14.35 -6.68
C SER A 104 -2.90 -14.60 -5.47
N VAL A 105 -3.30 -14.04 -4.34
CA VAL A 105 -2.66 -14.19 -3.04
C VAL A 105 -3.52 -15.12 -2.20
N THR A 106 -2.87 -16.07 -1.52
CA THR A 106 -3.49 -17.02 -0.61
C THR A 106 -2.75 -16.98 0.72
N GLY A 107 -3.46 -17.13 1.83
CA GLY A 107 -2.84 -17.25 3.16
C GLY A 107 -2.42 -15.93 3.82
N ALA A 108 -2.53 -14.81 3.11
CA ALA A 108 -2.35 -13.47 3.67
C ALA A 108 -3.48 -13.12 4.66
N LEU A 109 -4.70 -13.62 4.40
CA LEU A 109 -5.83 -13.58 5.32
C LEU A 109 -6.37 -15.02 5.52
N PRO A 110 -6.78 -15.40 6.74
CA PRO A 110 -7.32 -16.73 7.00
C PRO A 110 -8.55 -17.04 6.14
N GLY A 111 -8.53 -18.17 5.42
CA GLY A 111 -9.68 -18.62 4.62
C GLY A 111 -10.02 -17.74 3.40
N TYR A 112 -9.17 -16.76 3.06
CA TYR A 112 -9.41 -15.85 1.94
C TYR A 112 -8.33 -15.97 0.86
N SER A 113 -8.77 -15.87 -0.39
CA SER A 113 -7.91 -15.88 -1.57
C SER A 113 -8.42 -14.85 -2.58
N GLY A 114 -7.49 -14.17 -3.25
CA GLY A 114 -7.81 -13.17 -4.27
C GLY A 114 -6.63 -12.27 -4.61
N SER A 115 -6.85 -11.32 -5.51
CA SER A 115 -5.86 -10.30 -5.85
C SER A 115 -5.59 -9.34 -4.70
N TRP A 116 -4.52 -8.54 -4.77
CA TRP A 116 -4.25 -7.50 -3.77
C TRP A 116 -5.39 -6.48 -3.66
N PRO A 117 -5.95 -5.92 -4.75
CA PRO A 117 -7.12 -5.03 -4.65
C PRO A 117 -8.29 -5.66 -3.88
N ARG A 118 -8.51 -6.96 -4.07
CA ARG A 118 -9.53 -7.72 -3.31
C ARG A 118 -9.17 -7.90 -1.84
N HIS A 119 -7.89 -8.01 -1.49
CA HIS A 119 -7.44 -8.06 -0.09
C HIS A 119 -7.57 -6.69 0.59
N ILE A 120 -7.26 -5.61 -0.12
CA ILE A 120 -7.38 -4.24 0.39
C ILE A 120 -8.86 -3.92 0.68
N ALA A 121 -9.73 -4.17 -0.30
CA ALA A 121 -11.18 -3.98 -0.13
C ALA A 121 -11.74 -4.85 1.01
N HIS A 122 -11.34 -6.12 1.07
CA HIS A 122 -11.81 -7.01 2.13
C HIS A 122 -11.31 -6.57 3.52
N SER A 123 -10.06 -6.12 3.63
CA SER A 123 -9.51 -5.60 4.89
C SER A 123 -10.26 -4.35 5.37
N ALA A 124 -10.65 -3.45 4.47
CA ALA A 124 -11.48 -2.29 4.79
C ALA A 124 -12.89 -2.71 5.28
N GLN A 125 -13.50 -3.72 4.66
CA GLN A 125 -14.80 -4.26 5.10
C GLN A 125 -14.72 -4.93 6.48
N MET A 126 -13.67 -5.73 6.70
CA MET A 126 -13.41 -6.33 8.01
C MET A 126 -13.23 -5.25 9.09
N LEU A 127 -12.62 -4.11 8.74
CA LEU A 127 -12.40 -3.01 9.67
C LEU A 127 -13.72 -2.31 9.99
N ALA A 128 -14.58 -2.10 8.99
CA ALA A 128 -15.92 -1.56 9.20
C ALA A 128 -16.76 -2.45 10.13
N ARG A 129 -16.70 -3.77 9.92
CA ARG A 129 -17.36 -4.74 10.82
C ARG A 129 -16.79 -4.70 12.23
N ALA A 130 -15.47 -4.62 12.39
CA ALA A 130 -14.84 -4.52 13.70
C ALA A 130 -15.24 -3.26 14.48
N ILE A 131 -15.61 -2.18 13.78
CA ILE A 131 -16.10 -0.94 14.39
C ILE A 131 -17.57 -1.07 14.81
N ASP A 132 -18.40 -1.70 13.99
CA ASP A 132 -19.86 -1.82 14.21
C ASP A 132 -20.25 -2.97 15.14
N GLU A 133 -19.48 -4.07 15.12
CA GLU A 133 -19.75 -5.32 15.84
C GLU A 133 -18.71 -5.51 16.97
N PRO A 134 -19.08 -5.31 18.26
CA PRO A 134 -18.14 -5.37 19.39
C PRO A 134 -17.40 -6.71 19.57
N ASP A 135 -18.03 -7.81 19.17
CA ASP A 135 -17.49 -9.17 19.31
C ASP A 135 -16.83 -9.69 18.04
N TYR A 136 -16.66 -8.85 17.01
CA TYR A 136 -16.08 -9.27 15.74
C TYR A 136 -14.57 -9.55 15.89
N PRO A 137 -14.11 -10.79 15.60
CA PRO A 137 -12.71 -11.13 15.72
C PRO A 137 -11.90 -10.50 14.57
N TRP A 138 -11.13 -9.47 14.87
CA TRP A 138 -10.21 -8.87 13.91
C TRP A 138 -8.93 -9.71 13.73
N SER A 139 -8.60 -10.03 12.49
CA SER A 139 -7.29 -10.54 12.09
C SER A 139 -6.74 -9.71 10.94
N GLY A 140 -5.60 -9.05 11.17
CA GLY A 140 -4.90 -8.33 10.11
C GLY A 140 -4.27 -9.26 9.09
N VAL A 141 -3.86 -8.70 7.95
CA VAL A 141 -3.04 -9.42 6.98
C VAL A 141 -1.73 -9.82 7.65
N ALA A 142 -1.39 -11.11 7.57
CA ALA A 142 -0.19 -11.65 8.18
C ALA A 142 0.63 -12.45 7.17
N TRP A 143 1.93 -12.50 7.41
CA TRP A 143 2.86 -13.31 6.64
C TRP A 143 3.14 -14.63 7.38
N ARG A 144 3.14 -15.74 6.64
CA ARG A 144 3.60 -17.06 7.10
C ARG A 144 4.67 -17.57 6.18
#